data_AF-A0A815U320-F1
#
_entry.id   AF-A0A815U320-F1
#
_cell.length_a   1.000
_cell.length_b   1.000
_cell.length_c   1.000
_cell.angle_alpha   90.00
_cell.angle_beta   90.00
_cell.angle_gamma   90.00
#
_symmetry.space_group_name_H-M   'P 1'
#
loop_
_entity.id
_entity.type
_entity.pdbx_description
1 polymer ?
#
loop_
_entity_poly.entity_id
_entity_poly.type
_entity_poly.pdbx_seq_one_letter_code
_entity_poly.pdbx_strand_id
1 'polypeptide(L)'
;MQKMREMFISKPGNQHILELRCFAHAINLIAETLHTIVKTRWSSVAKCLTLFILLRAPLEVLVAIDKSRAPAKVINIINNRLFFHDIENLHKIMPPLAYAMTIIQSSSITLADCYLILSYLCLTTDKFVVNTETQTFNKFVGKVVDIRLKEFQNDLYLSAYYLHPKYRSAGMLTVGRSAVYRYLAEYSKKIGNNLATTKNVISALQRYEIKSGPYALHFTQGK
;
A
#
# COMPACT_ATOMS: atom_id res chain seq x y z
N MET A 1 16.18 -19.94 -1.26
CA MET A 1 16.24 -18.59 -0.63
C MET A 1 17.65 -17.97 -0.71
N GLN A 2 18.73 -18.72 -0.41
CA GLN A 2 20.12 -18.21 -0.44
C GLN A 2 20.61 -17.82 -1.85
N LYS A 3 20.36 -18.66 -2.87
CA LYS A 3 20.65 -18.35 -4.29
C LYS A 3 19.89 -17.13 -4.85
N MET A 4 18.72 -16.78 -4.29
CA MET A 4 18.00 -15.56 -4.69
C MET A 4 18.69 -14.33 -4.09
N ARG A 5 19.15 -14.38 -2.82
CA ARG A 5 19.93 -13.28 -2.21
C ARG A 5 21.22 -12.98 -2.98
N GLU A 6 21.89 -14.01 -3.50
CA GLU A 6 23.15 -13.86 -4.27
C GLU A 6 22.96 -13.20 -5.65
N MET A 7 21.76 -13.26 -6.24
CA MET A 7 21.44 -12.55 -7.48
C MET A 7 21.16 -11.05 -7.28
N PHE A 8 20.87 -10.61 -6.05
CA PHE A 8 20.51 -9.23 -5.72
C PHE A 8 21.62 -8.44 -5.00
N ILE A 9 22.77 -9.08 -4.74
CA ILE A 9 23.99 -8.34 -4.39
C ILE A 9 24.58 -7.85 -5.71
N SER A 10 24.48 -6.55 -5.95
CA SER A 10 25.05 -5.91 -7.14
C SER A 10 26.53 -6.26 -7.22
N LYS A 11 26.92 -6.97 -8.30
CA LYS A 11 28.32 -6.95 -8.71
C LYS A 11 28.66 -5.49 -9.08
N PRO A 12 29.75 -4.91 -8.56
CA PRO A 12 30.11 -3.52 -8.80
C PRO A 12 30.69 -3.38 -10.20
N GLY A 13 29.83 -3.37 -11.22
CA GLY A 13 30.28 -3.41 -12.62
C GLY A 13 29.41 -2.69 -13.66
N ASN A 14 28.25 -2.14 -13.32
CA ASN A 14 27.46 -1.36 -14.28
C ASN A 14 26.82 -0.14 -13.61
N GLN A 15 27.44 1.02 -13.77
CA GLN A 15 27.00 2.31 -13.22
C GLN A 15 25.66 2.82 -13.77
N HIS A 16 25.04 2.08 -14.71
CA HIS A 16 23.78 2.41 -15.36
C HIS A 16 22.59 1.55 -14.89
N ILE A 17 22.81 0.54 -14.04
CA ILE A 17 21.73 -0.28 -13.49
C ILE A 17 21.17 0.44 -12.26
N LEU A 18 19.90 0.83 -12.34
CA LEU A 18 19.18 1.37 -11.19
C LEU A 18 19.16 0.29 -10.09
N GLU A 19 19.59 0.63 -8.87
CA GLU A 19 19.42 -0.23 -7.70
C GLU A 19 17.93 -0.33 -7.35
N LEU A 20 17.21 -1.17 -8.08
CA LEU A 20 15.88 -1.59 -7.75
C LEU A 20 16.00 -2.56 -6.57
N ARG A 21 15.89 -2.05 -5.33
CA ARG A 21 15.53 -2.92 -4.21
C ARG A 21 14.24 -3.62 -4.61
N CYS A 22 14.21 -4.96 -4.56
CA CYS A 22 13.01 -5.67 -4.97
C CYS A 22 11.86 -5.26 -4.05
N PHE A 23 10.83 -4.63 -4.62
CA PHE A 23 9.70 -4.11 -3.88
C PHE A 23 8.97 -5.25 -3.13
N ALA A 24 9.01 -6.47 -3.68
CA ALA A 24 8.60 -7.71 -3.02
C ALA A 24 9.31 -7.95 -1.68
N HIS A 25 10.56 -7.53 -1.51
CA HIS A 25 11.29 -7.65 -0.24
C HIS A 25 10.84 -6.60 0.78
N ALA A 26 10.60 -5.36 0.40
CA ALA A 26 10.07 -4.35 1.32
C ALA A 26 8.60 -4.63 1.70
N ILE A 27 7.81 -5.09 0.73
CA ILE A 27 6.49 -5.69 0.95
C ILE A 27 6.60 -6.83 1.94
N ASN A 28 7.51 -7.78 1.71
CA ASN A 28 7.67 -8.92 2.60
C ASN A 28 8.12 -8.44 3.98
N LEU A 29 8.93 -7.39 4.11
CA LEU A 29 9.27 -6.81 5.40
C LEU A 29 8.08 -6.14 6.08
N ILE A 30 7.25 -5.39 5.37
CA ILE A 30 5.99 -4.83 5.90
C ILE A 30 5.09 -5.99 6.34
N ALA A 31 4.89 -6.96 5.46
CA ALA A 31 4.04 -8.12 5.67
C ALA A 31 4.56 -9.01 6.79
N GLU A 32 5.87 -9.18 6.96
CA GLU A 32 6.52 -9.98 7.99
C GLU A 32 6.46 -9.26 9.34
N THR A 33 6.78 -7.96 9.36
CA THR A 33 6.65 -7.10 10.55
C THR A 33 5.19 -7.02 11.01
N LEU A 34 4.24 -6.94 10.07
CA LEU A 34 2.81 -6.98 10.34
C LEU A 34 2.29 -8.41 10.64
N HIS A 35 2.85 -9.46 10.06
CA HIS A 35 2.49 -10.85 10.39
C HIS A 35 2.83 -11.23 11.83
N THR A 36 3.81 -10.57 12.46
CA THR A 36 4.05 -10.74 13.90
C THR A 36 2.83 -10.39 14.75
N ILE A 37 1.94 -9.53 14.23
CA ILE A 37 0.72 -9.09 14.88
C ILE A 37 -0.42 -10.09 14.66
N VAL A 38 -0.51 -10.64 13.45
CA VAL A 38 -1.63 -11.50 13.05
C VAL A 38 -1.11 -12.79 12.43
N LYS A 39 -1.33 -13.91 13.12
CA LYS A 39 -0.94 -15.26 12.66
C LYS A 39 -1.70 -15.71 11.39
N THR A 40 -2.85 -15.11 11.12
CA THR A 40 -3.71 -15.39 9.96
C THR A 40 -3.64 -14.27 8.93
N ARG A 41 -4.09 -14.53 7.69
CA ARG A 41 -4.12 -13.51 6.64
C ARG A 41 -4.99 -12.33 7.08
N TRP A 42 -4.52 -11.10 6.84
CA TRP A 42 -5.21 -9.85 7.15
C TRP A 42 -6.65 -9.80 6.62
N SER A 43 -6.89 -10.37 5.44
CA SER A 43 -8.23 -10.50 4.85
C SER A 43 -9.17 -11.39 5.66
N SER A 44 -8.66 -12.47 6.27
CA SER A 44 -9.45 -13.33 7.15
C SER A 44 -9.82 -12.62 8.44
N VAL A 45 -8.90 -11.83 9.03
CA VAL A 45 -9.21 -11.04 10.23
C VAL A 45 -10.21 -9.94 9.94
N ALA A 46 -10.05 -9.20 8.84
CA ALA A 46 -11.03 -8.18 8.45
C ALA A 46 -12.43 -8.78 8.25
N LYS A 47 -12.54 -9.95 7.61
CA LYS A 47 -13.80 -10.70 7.47
C LYS A 47 -14.35 -11.15 8.83
N CYS A 48 -13.50 -11.68 9.71
CA CYS A 48 -13.89 -12.12 11.04
C CYS A 48 -14.46 -10.97 11.88
N LEU A 49 -13.78 -9.82 11.92
CA LEU A 49 -14.26 -8.61 12.61
C LEU A 49 -15.59 -8.13 12.04
N THR A 50 -15.76 -8.17 10.73
CA THR A 50 -17.04 -7.83 10.07
C THR A 50 -18.15 -8.76 10.54
N LEU A 51 -17.88 -10.08 10.62
CA LEU A 51 -18.84 -11.05 11.13
C LEU A 51 -19.22 -10.78 12.59
N PHE A 52 -18.25 -10.46 13.46
CA PHE A 52 -18.56 -10.11 14.85
C PHE A 52 -19.50 -8.91 14.97
N ILE A 53 -19.30 -7.87 14.14
CA ILE A 53 -20.18 -6.69 14.12
C ILE A 53 -21.58 -7.06 13.65
N LEU A 54 -21.70 -7.80 12.54
CA LEU A 54 -22.99 -8.20 11.98
C LEU A 54 -23.76 -9.14 12.90
N LEU A 55 -23.07 -10.05 13.59
CA LEU A 55 -23.67 -11.06 14.44
C LEU A 55 -23.92 -10.58 15.86
N ARG A 56 -23.46 -9.40 16.26
CA ARG A 56 -23.62 -8.88 17.63
C ARG A 56 -25.09 -8.89 18.09
N ALA A 57 -25.97 -8.18 17.38
CA ALA A 57 -27.37 -8.09 17.75
C ALA A 57 -28.09 -9.46 17.72
N PRO A 58 -27.92 -10.31 16.68
CA PRO A 58 -28.43 -11.67 16.70
C PRO A 58 -27.96 -12.51 17.90
N LEU A 59 -26.68 -12.41 18.28
CA LEU A 59 -26.11 -13.14 19.41
C LEU A 59 -26.66 -12.65 20.76
N GLU A 60 -26.81 -11.34 20.93
CA GLU A 60 -27.41 -10.75 22.13
C GLU A 60 -28.86 -11.24 22.32
N VAL A 61 -29.66 -11.28 21.24
CA VAL A 61 -31.04 -11.80 21.26
C VAL A 61 -31.07 -13.29 21.60
N LEU A 62 -30.20 -14.10 20.98
CA LEU A 62 -30.15 -15.55 21.23
C LEU A 62 -29.80 -15.88 22.68
N VAL A 63 -28.84 -15.16 23.27
CA VAL A 63 -28.45 -15.32 24.68
C VAL A 63 -29.53 -14.84 25.63
N ALA A 64 -30.28 -13.81 25.26
CA ALA A 64 -31.40 -13.31 26.06
C ALA A 64 -32.56 -14.33 26.12
N ILE A 65 -32.83 -15.02 25.01
CA ILE A 65 -33.89 -16.05 24.92
C ILE A 65 -33.51 -17.32 25.68
N ASP A 66 -32.28 -17.82 25.50
CA ASP A 66 -31.87 -19.10 26.06
C ASP A 66 -30.37 -19.16 26.33
N LYS A 67 -30.01 -18.96 27.60
CA LYS A 67 -28.63 -19.02 28.09
C LYS A 67 -28.05 -20.44 28.09
N SER A 68 -28.84 -21.51 27.91
CA SER A 68 -28.33 -22.88 27.86
C SER A 68 -27.66 -23.22 26.53
N ARG A 69 -27.90 -22.42 25.49
CA ARG A 69 -27.39 -22.65 24.11
C ARG A 69 -25.90 -22.40 23.93
N ALA A 70 -25.25 -21.73 24.88
CA ALA A 70 -23.85 -21.38 24.78
C ALA A 70 -23.13 -21.55 26.13
N PRO A 71 -21.83 -21.90 26.12
CA PRO A 71 -21.03 -21.93 27.33
C PRO A 71 -21.01 -20.56 28.03
N ALA A 72 -20.96 -20.54 29.36
CA ALA A 72 -20.93 -19.30 30.16
C ALA A 72 -19.82 -18.33 29.72
N LYS A 73 -18.67 -18.85 29.28
CA LYS A 73 -17.56 -18.03 28.73
C LYS A 73 -17.98 -17.26 27.47
N VAL A 74 -18.73 -17.89 26.57
CA VAL A 74 -19.21 -17.26 25.33
C VAL A 74 -20.27 -16.22 25.64
N ILE A 75 -21.18 -16.51 26.57
CA ILE A 75 -22.19 -15.56 27.06
C ILE A 75 -21.52 -14.32 27.67
N ASN A 76 -20.46 -14.51 28.46
CA ASN A 76 -19.71 -13.38 29.02
C ASN A 76 -19.06 -12.53 27.94
N ILE A 77 -18.55 -13.13 26.85
CA ILE A 77 -18.01 -12.37 25.71
C ILE A 77 -19.11 -11.60 24.98
N ILE A 78 -20.26 -12.23 24.72
CA ILE A 78 -21.40 -11.60 24.03
C ILE A 78 -21.92 -10.38 24.82
N ASN A 79 -21.95 -10.47 26.15
CA ASN A 79 -22.38 -9.36 27.00
C ASN A 79 -21.28 -8.32 27.29
N ASN A 80 -20.03 -8.58 26.89
CA ASN A 80 -18.92 -7.69 27.18
C ASN A 80 -18.90 -6.51 26.20
N ARG A 81 -19.37 -5.35 26.66
CA ARG A 81 -19.37 -4.11 25.87
C ARG A 81 -17.96 -3.66 25.44
N LEU A 82 -16.96 -3.83 26.31
CA LEU A 82 -15.58 -3.45 26.00
C LEU A 82 -15.02 -4.32 24.87
N PHE A 83 -15.32 -5.62 24.89
CA PHE A 83 -14.93 -6.53 23.81
C PHE A 83 -15.47 -6.06 22.45
N PHE A 84 -16.76 -5.74 22.35
CA PHE A 84 -17.32 -5.25 21.07
C PHE A 84 -16.81 -3.86 20.70
N HIS A 85 -16.51 -3.02 21.68
CA HIS A 85 -15.88 -1.73 21.43
C HIS A 85 -14.49 -1.89 20.80
N ASP A 86 -13.67 -2.81 21.33
CA ASP A 86 -12.36 -3.16 20.75
C ASP A 86 -12.50 -3.72 19.32
N ILE A 87 -13.49 -4.58 19.09
CA ILE A 87 -13.79 -5.14 17.76
C ILE A 87 -14.16 -4.04 16.76
N GLU A 88 -15.04 -3.10 17.15
CA GLU A 88 -15.43 -1.96 16.32
C GLU A 88 -14.24 -1.07 15.99
N ASN A 89 -13.37 -0.82 16.97
CA ASN A 89 -12.15 -0.04 16.77
C ASN A 89 -11.17 -0.74 15.82
N LEU A 90 -10.95 -2.04 15.98
CA LEU A 90 -10.13 -2.84 15.05
C LEU A 90 -10.75 -2.89 13.65
N HIS A 91 -12.07 -3.02 13.53
CA HIS A 91 -12.77 -3.08 12.25
C HIS A 91 -12.62 -1.80 11.43
N LYS A 92 -12.41 -0.64 12.05
CA LYS A 92 -12.11 0.60 11.31
C LYS A 92 -10.75 0.53 10.58
N ILE A 93 -9.78 -0.16 11.15
CA ILE A 93 -8.38 -0.14 10.70
C ILE A 93 -8.04 -1.33 9.79
N MET A 94 -8.63 -2.49 10.07
CA MET A 94 -8.27 -3.75 9.42
C MET A 94 -8.65 -3.85 7.93
N PRO A 95 -9.80 -3.36 7.45
CA PRO A 95 -10.17 -3.46 6.04
C PRO A 95 -9.23 -2.70 5.10
N PRO A 96 -8.83 -1.44 5.36
CA PRO A 96 -7.80 -0.77 4.57
C PRO A 96 -6.47 -1.54 4.50
N LEU A 97 -6.03 -2.10 5.63
CA LEU A 97 -4.81 -2.92 5.68
C LEU A 97 -4.96 -4.21 4.89
N ALA A 98 -6.09 -4.90 5.02
CA ALA A 98 -6.39 -6.12 4.26
C ALA A 98 -6.46 -5.86 2.75
N TYR A 99 -7.08 -4.75 2.33
CA TYR A 99 -7.13 -4.32 0.94
C TYR A 99 -5.72 -4.05 0.40
N ALA A 100 -4.93 -3.28 1.14
CA ALA A 100 -3.55 -2.99 0.78
C ALA A 100 -2.72 -4.27 0.63
N MET A 101 -2.79 -5.17 1.60
CA MET A 101 -2.11 -6.46 1.55
C MET A 101 -2.54 -7.31 0.35
N THR A 102 -3.81 -7.27 -0.02
CA THR A 102 -4.33 -8.02 -1.18
C THR A 102 -3.75 -7.51 -2.49
N ILE A 103 -3.71 -6.19 -2.69
CA ILE A 103 -3.08 -5.58 -3.88
C ILE A 103 -1.60 -5.91 -3.91
N ILE A 104 -0.93 -5.71 -2.78
CA ILE A 104 0.49 -5.93 -2.57
C ILE A 104 0.93 -7.37 -2.89
N GLN A 105 0.08 -8.35 -2.56
CA GLN A 105 0.33 -9.76 -2.83
C GLN A 105 -0.13 -10.21 -4.22
N SER A 106 -0.74 -9.31 -5.02
CA SER A 106 -1.17 -9.63 -6.37
C SER A 106 0.04 -9.87 -7.29
N SER A 107 -0.04 -10.88 -8.14
CA SER A 107 0.94 -11.11 -9.21
C SER A 107 0.95 -10.01 -10.26
N SER A 108 -0.10 -9.19 -10.32
CA SER A 108 -0.27 -8.12 -11.31
C SER A 108 0.12 -6.73 -10.79
N ILE A 109 0.78 -6.63 -9.64
CA ILE A 109 1.09 -5.34 -9.01
C ILE A 109 2.18 -4.59 -9.79
N THR A 110 1.97 -3.29 -10.00
CA THR A 110 2.96 -2.39 -10.59
C THR A 110 3.61 -1.48 -9.55
N LEU A 111 4.74 -0.89 -9.93
CA LEU A 111 5.44 0.09 -9.10
C LEU A 111 4.60 1.34 -8.76
N ALA A 112 3.67 1.68 -9.64
CA ALA A 112 2.74 2.78 -9.42
C ALA A 112 1.64 2.43 -8.41
N ASP A 113 1.10 1.20 -8.47
CA ASP A 113 0.12 0.71 -7.50
C ASP A 113 0.71 0.69 -6.09
N CYS A 114 1.97 0.28 -6.00
CA CYS A 114 2.77 0.29 -4.79
C CYS A 114 2.90 1.67 -4.12
N TYR A 115 3.25 2.70 -4.91
CA TYR A 115 3.33 4.08 -4.42
C TYR A 115 1.98 4.56 -3.89
N LEU A 116 0.90 4.29 -4.64
CA LEU A 116 -0.46 4.65 -4.25
C LEU A 116 -0.90 3.96 -2.97
N ILE A 117 -0.65 2.65 -2.85
CA ILE A 117 -1.15 1.89 -1.71
C ILE A 117 -0.44 2.28 -0.41
N LEU A 118 0.87 2.57 -0.46
CA LEU A 118 1.61 3.07 0.70
C LEU A 118 1.17 4.48 1.09
N SER A 119 0.92 5.34 0.09
CA SER A 119 0.38 6.68 0.33
C SER A 119 -1.02 6.61 0.95
N TYR A 120 -1.87 5.72 0.45
CA TYR A 120 -3.19 5.44 1.00
C TYR A 120 -3.10 4.93 2.45
N LEU A 121 -2.20 3.99 2.74
CA LEU A 121 -1.99 3.48 4.08
C LEU A 121 -1.55 4.57 5.05
N CYS A 122 -0.61 5.43 4.66
CA CYS A 122 -0.13 6.54 5.50
C CYS A 122 -1.27 7.48 5.88
N LEU A 123 -2.04 7.94 4.89
CA LEU A 123 -3.19 8.81 5.10
C LEU A 123 -4.28 8.15 5.95
N THR A 124 -4.43 6.85 5.82
CA THR A 124 -5.41 6.06 6.57
C THR A 124 -4.98 5.88 8.02
N THR A 125 -3.70 5.55 8.27
CA THR A 125 -3.17 5.41 9.63
C THR A 125 -3.22 6.73 10.40
N ASP A 126 -2.92 7.86 9.76
CA ASP A 126 -2.93 9.17 10.42
C ASP A 126 -4.32 9.56 10.93
N LYS A 127 -5.36 9.23 10.17
CA LYS A 127 -6.77 9.44 10.59
C LYS A 127 -7.14 8.63 11.83
N PHE A 128 -6.52 7.47 12.04
CA PHE A 128 -6.84 6.59 13.15
C PHE A 128 -6.00 6.86 14.42
N VAL A 129 -4.90 7.60 14.34
CA VAL A 129 -4.09 7.98 15.50
C VAL A 129 -4.85 8.88 16.50
N VAL A 130 -5.95 9.51 16.07
CA VAL A 130 -6.81 10.38 16.89
C VAL A 130 -7.60 9.59 17.95
N ASN A 131 -7.80 8.27 17.78
CA ASN A 131 -8.48 7.44 18.77
C ASN A 131 -7.49 6.91 19.83
N THR A 132 -7.68 7.29 21.10
CA THR A 132 -6.81 6.97 22.24
C THR A 132 -6.64 5.48 22.52
N GLU A 133 -7.66 4.66 22.24
CA GLU A 133 -7.66 3.24 22.62
C GLU A 133 -6.86 2.37 21.65
N THR A 134 -6.86 2.70 20.36
CA THR A 134 -6.05 2.03 19.33
C THR A 134 -4.71 2.70 19.08
N GLN A 135 -4.36 3.71 19.89
CA GLN A 135 -3.25 4.62 19.60
C GLN A 135 -1.91 3.88 19.49
N THR A 136 -1.65 2.88 20.33
CA THR A 136 -0.39 2.11 20.31
C THR A 136 -0.25 1.28 19.04
N PHE A 137 -1.31 0.57 18.65
CA PHE A 137 -1.32 -0.21 17.40
C PHE A 137 -1.20 0.70 16.18
N ASN A 138 -1.94 1.80 16.14
CA ASN A 138 -1.89 2.74 15.01
C ASN A 138 -0.55 3.45 14.89
N LYS A 139 0.05 3.86 16.01
CA LYS A 139 1.41 4.42 16.03
C LYS A 139 2.43 3.41 15.50
N PHE A 140 2.30 2.13 15.86
CA PHE A 140 3.16 1.08 15.35
C PHE A 140 3.01 0.90 13.84
N VAL A 141 1.77 0.69 13.36
CA VAL A 141 1.48 0.51 11.93
C VAL A 141 1.91 1.74 11.13
N GLY A 142 1.57 2.95 11.61
CA GLY A 142 1.97 4.21 11.00
C GLY A 142 3.47 4.37 10.90
N LYS A 143 4.23 4.02 11.95
CA LYS A 143 5.70 4.05 11.91
C LYS A 143 6.28 3.09 10.87
N VAL A 144 5.74 1.86 10.77
CA VAL A 144 6.16 0.89 9.75
C VAL A 144 5.86 1.42 8.35
N VAL A 145 4.66 1.94 8.13
CA VAL A 145 4.24 2.51 6.84
C VAL A 145 5.11 3.72 6.47
N ASP A 146 5.37 4.64 7.39
CA ASP A 146 6.19 5.85 7.16
C ASP A 146 7.64 5.50 6.76
N ILE A 147 8.29 4.59 7.51
CA ILE A 147 9.64 4.11 7.18
C ILE A 147 9.68 3.59 5.75
N ARG A 148 8.67 2.81 5.37
CA ARG A 148 8.63 2.14 4.07
C ARG A 148 8.26 3.11 2.97
N LEU A 149 7.29 3.98 3.22
CA LEU A 149 6.92 5.04 2.31
C LEU A 149 8.13 5.92 1.98
N LYS A 150 8.99 6.26 2.95
CA LYS A 150 10.25 6.99 2.72
C LYS A 150 11.23 6.25 1.81
N GLU A 151 11.32 4.92 1.90
CA GLU A 151 12.13 4.13 0.96
C GLU A 151 11.62 4.24 -0.49
N PHE A 152 10.32 4.47 -0.65
CA PHE A 152 9.62 4.54 -1.94
C PHE A 152 9.29 5.96 -2.41
N GLN A 153 9.45 6.97 -1.56
CA GLN A 153 9.32 8.38 -1.92
C GLN A 153 10.63 8.91 -2.51
N ASN A 154 11.12 8.25 -3.55
CA ASN A 154 12.21 8.77 -4.35
C ASN A 154 11.76 8.98 -5.80
N ASP A 155 12.56 9.78 -6.51
CA ASP A 155 12.24 10.25 -7.84
C ASP A 155 11.98 9.10 -8.85
N LEU A 156 12.58 7.92 -8.66
CA LEU A 156 12.37 6.76 -9.52
C LEU A 156 10.93 6.21 -9.40
N TYR A 157 10.48 5.94 -8.18
CA TYR A 157 9.13 5.42 -7.93
C TYR A 157 8.07 6.47 -8.27
N LEU A 158 8.34 7.74 -8.00
CA LEU A 158 7.46 8.85 -8.40
C LEU A 158 7.37 8.94 -9.93
N SER A 159 8.48 8.75 -10.63
CA SER A 159 8.49 8.70 -12.10
C SER A 159 7.71 7.49 -12.63
N ALA A 160 7.80 6.33 -11.98
CA ALA A 160 7.01 5.17 -12.38
C ALA A 160 5.51 5.37 -12.19
N TYR A 161 5.09 6.06 -11.11
CA TYR A 161 3.71 6.50 -10.93
C TYR A 161 3.26 7.43 -12.06
N TYR A 162 4.06 8.45 -12.34
CA TYR A 162 3.76 9.42 -13.40
C TYR A 162 3.62 8.79 -14.79
N LEU A 163 4.53 7.86 -15.11
CA LEU A 163 4.56 7.17 -16.40
C LEU A 163 3.47 6.11 -16.54
N HIS A 164 2.73 5.77 -15.47
CA HIS A 164 1.75 4.70 -15.52
C HIS A 164 0.47 5.14 -16.27
N PRO A 165 0.05 4.46 -17.38
CA PRO A 165 -1.05 4.94 -18.21
C PRO A 165 -2.41 5.03 -17.51
N LYS A 166 -2.64 4.15 -16.52
CA LYS A 166 -3.85 4.18 -15.67
C LYS A 166 -3.94 5.43 -14.79
N TYR A 167 -2.81 5.97 -14.34
CA TYR A 167 -2.73 7.08 -13.36
C TYR A 167 -2.30 8.40 -13.98
N ARG A 168 -1.97 8.38 -15.27
CA ARG A 168 -1.69 9.56 -16.08
C ARG A 168 -2.73 10.66 -15.86
N SER A 169 -2.27 11.90 -15.69
CA SER A 169 -3.07 13.09 -15.34
C SER A 169 -3.79 13.09 -13.98
N ALA A 170 -3.67 12.03 -13.17
CA ALA A 170 -4.37 11.92 -11.89
C ALA A 170 -3.44 12.15 -10.69
N GLY A 171 -3.85 13.02 -9.77
CA GLY A 171 -3.40 12.99 -8.37
C GLY A 171 -1.98 13.46 -8.06
N MET A 172 -1.13 13.81 -9.04
CA MET A 172 0.22 14.31 -8.74
C MET A 172 0.26 15.82 -8.52
N LEU A 173 0.86 16.24 -7.42
CA LEU A 173 1.09 17.66 -7.11
C LEU A 173 2.14 18.26 -8.05
N THR A 174 2.07 19.58 -8.27
CA THR A 174 3.01 20.32 -9.12
C THR A 174 4.47 20.14 -8.71
N VAL A 175 4.75 20.10 -7.40
CA VAL A 175 6.10 19.83 -6.88
C VAL A 175 6.58 18.43 -7.29
N GLY A 176 5.71 17.42 -7.20
CA GLY A 176 6.02 16.07 -7.65
C GLY A 176 6.28 15.99 -9.16
N ARG A 177 5.51 16.72 -9.98
CA ARG A 177 5.74 16.83 -11.43
C ARG A 177 7.11 17.40 -11.74
N SER A 178 7.49 18.49 -11.09
CA SER A 178 8.80 19.10 -11.27
C SER A 178 9.95 18.15 -10.91
N ALA A 179 9.81 17.39 -9.82
CA ALA A 179 10.77 16.38 -9.41
C ALA A 179 10.94 15.27 -10.47
N VAL A 180 9.83 14.75 -11.00
CA VAL A 180 9.82 13.74 -12.07
C VAL A 180 10.49 14.27 -13.34
N TYR A 181 10.14 15.47 -13.80
CA TYR A 181 10.76 16.05 -14.99
C TYR A 181 12.28 16.23 -14.83
N ARG A 182 12.72 16.72 -13.67
CA ARG A 182 14.15 16.87 -13.37
C ARG A 182 14.85 15.51 -13.39
N TYR A 183 14.30 14.52 -12.70
CA TYR A 183 14.88 13.18 -12.63
C TYR A 183 14.98 12.51 -14.00
N LEU A 184 13.90 12.54 -14.80
CA LEU A 184 13.90 11.96 -16.14
C LEU A 184 14.84 12.69 -17.11
N ALA A 185 15.00 14.01 -16.96
CA ALA A 185 15.99 14.77 -17.72
C ALA A 185 17.43 14.39 -17.36
N GLU A 186 17.73 14.26 -16.06
CA GLU A 186 19.04 13.79 -15.58
C GLU A 186 19.32 12.36 -16.05
N TYR A 187 18.33 11.48 -15.99
CA TYR A 187 18.43 10.10 -16.47
C TYR A 187 18.68 10.04 -17.98
N SER A 188 17.95 10.84 -18.76
CA SER A 188 18.17 10.99 -20.21
C SER A 188 19.62 11.37 -20.53
N LYS A 189 20.19 12.33 -19.79
CA LYS A 189 21.61 12.70 -19.96
C LYS A 189 22.54 11.55 -19.57
N LYS A 190 22.26 10.84 -18.48
CA LYS A 190 23.07 9.70 -18.01
C LYS A 190 23.15 8.54 -19.00
N ILE A 191 22.12 8.35 -19.83
CA ILE A 191 22.12 7.34 -20.89
C ILE A 191 22.74 7.85 -22.20
N GLY A 192 23.34 9.05 -22.22
CA GLY A 192 24.08 9.60 -23.34
C GLY A 192 23.28 10.52 -24.27
N ASN A 193 22.03 10.87 -23.95
CA ASN A 193 21.26 11.78 -24.78
C ASN A 193 21.78 13.22 -24.67
N ASN A 194 21.87 13.90 -25.82
CA ASN A 194 22.18 15.31 -25.87
C ASN A 194 21.01 16.19 -25.36
N LEU A 195 21.24 17.51 -25.29
CA LEU A 195 20.26 18.48 -24.81
C LEU A 195 18.98 18.51 -25.66
N ALA A 196 19.11 18.42 -26.99
CA ALA A 196 17.96 18.46 -27.91
C ALA A 196 17.07 17.23 -27.71
N THR A 197 17.66 16.03 -27.66
CA THR A 197 16.94 14.79 -27.38
C THR A 197 16.27 14.83 -26.00
N THR A 198 16.98 15.32 -24.98
CA THR A 198 16.41 15.45 -23.63
C THR A 198 15.21 16.40 -23.60
N LYS A 199 15.27 17.55 -24.29
CA LYS A 199 14.12 18.46 -24.43
C LYS A 199 12.94 17.80 -25.14
N ASN A 200 13.20 17.02 -26.19
CA ASN A 200 12.17 16.28 -26.90
C ASN A 200 11.48 15.23 -26.02
N VAL A 201 12.25 14.52 -25.18
CA VAL A 201 11.70 13.58 -24.17
C VAL A 201 10.80 14.31 -23.19
N ILE A 202 11.22 15.43 -22.62
CA ILE A 202 10.39 16.20 -21.67
C ILE A 202 9.10 16.71 -22.35
N SER A 203 9.19 17.21 -23.58
CA SER A 203 8.02 17.61 -24.36
C SER A 203 7.06 16.45 -24.62
N ALA A 204 7.60 15.26 -24.91
CA ALA A 204 6.80 14.04 -25.08
C ALA A 204 6.09 13.63 -23.79
N LEU A 205 6.74 13.76 -22.62
CA LEU A 205 6.13 13.49 -21.31
C LEU A 205 4.97 14.44 -21.00
N GLN A 206 5.13 15.74 -21.31
CA GLN A 206 4.05 16.72 -21.16
C GLN A 206 2.85 16.38 -22.06
N ARG A 207 3.11 16.00 -23.31
CA ARG A 207 2.07 15.51 -24.24
C ARG A 207 1.40 14.23 -23.73
N TYR A 208 2.18 13.31 -23.19
CA TYR A 208 1.69 12.10 -22.57
C TYR A 208 0.73 12.44 -21.43
N GLU A 209 1.09 13.34 -20.52
CA GLU A 209 0.24 13.74 -19.39
C GLU A 209 -1.12 14.27 -19.83
N ILE A 210 -1.17 15.15 -20.84
CA ILE A 210 -2.43 15.74 -21.33
C ILE A 210 -3.19 14.85 -22.33
N LYS A 211 -2.74 13.59 -22.52
CA LYS A 211 -3.34 12.64 -23.47
C LYS A 211 -3.37 13.13 -24.92
N SER A 212 -2.43 13.99 -25.32
CA SER A 212 -2.35 14.43 -26.71
C SER A 212 -1.71 13.36 -27.60
N GLY A 213 -2.03 13.37 -28.90
CA GLY A 213 -1.47 12.43 -29.88
C GLY A 213 0.06 12.47 -29.88
N PRO A 214 0.76 11.32 -29.99
CA PRO A 214 0.27 9.96 -30.24
C PRO A 214 -0.16 9.17 -28.99
N TYR A 215 -0.22 9.81 -27.81
CA TYR A 215 -0.43 9.14 -26.53
C TYR A 215 -1.90 9.04 -26.11
N ALA A 216 -2.86 9.38 -26.97
CA ALA A 216 -4.30 9.38 -26.66
C ALA A 216 -4.92 7.97 -26.52
N LEU A 217 -4.14 6.95 -26.21
CA LEU A 217 -4.60 5.58 -26.07
C LEU A 217 -5.26 5.34 -24.70
N HIS A 218 -6.29 4.49 -24.70
CA HIS A 218 -6.91 3.99 -23.47
C HIS A 218 -6.07 2.88 -22.84
N PHE A 219 -5.97 2.89 -21.52
CA PHE A 219 -5.30 1.82 -20.79
C PHE A 219 -6.18 0.56 -20.80
N THR A 220 -5.64 -0.54 -21.30
CA THR A 220 -6.23 -1.88 -21.23
C THR A 220 -5.39 -2.74 -20.30
N GLN A 221 -5.98 -3.29 -19.24
CA GLN A 221 -5.27 -4.20 -18.35
C GLN A 221 -5.15 -5.57 -19.05
N GLY A 222 -3.92 -6.03 -19.27
CA GLY A 222 -3.67 -7.37 -19.83
C GLY A 222 -4.25 -8.44 -18.89
N LYS A 223 -4.99 -9.39 -19.46
CA LYS A 223 -5.53 -10.55 -18.73
C LYS A 223 -4.43 -11.56 -18.43
#